data_AF-A0A7W0JMB3-F1
#
_entry.id   AF-A0A7W0JMB3-F1
#
_cell.length_a   1.000
_cell.length_b   1.000
_cell.length_c   1.000
_cell.angle_alpha   90.00
_cell.angle_beta   90.00
_cell.angle_gamma   90.00
#
_symmetry.space_group_name_H-M   'P 1'
#
loop_
_entity.id
_entity.type
_entity.pdbx_description
1 polymer ?
#
loop_
_entity_poly.entity_id
_entity_poly.type
_entity_poly.pdbx_seq_one_letter_code
_entity_poly.pdbx_strand_id
1 'polypeptide(L)'
;TSTWFASWLALEPIALRVTVRPVIRVAHALAVIDDRVLDRAVDGSAALTRRAADRVLSRGEAWVDGSVGAIARLTAALGRLARRPQTGQLHQYYAQAAAALAVLGLVIVLVR
;
A
#
# COMPACT_ATOMS: atom_id res chain seq x y z
N THR A 1 -10.48 -50.82 -48.20
CA THR A 1 -9.26 -51.43 -48.77
C THR A 1 -8.04 -50.53 -48.69
N SER A 2 -8.17 -49.22 -48.47
CA SER A 2 -7.06 -48.24 -48.38
C SER A 2 -6.25 -48.25 -47.07
N THR A 3 -6.81 -48.72 -45.96
CA THR A 3 -6.11 -48.84 -44.66
C THR A 3 -5.01 -49.91 -44.68
N TRP A 4 -5.20 -50.96 -45.48
CA TRP A 4 -4.20 -52.02 -45.67
C TRP A 4 -2.96 -51.51 -46.42
N PHE A 5 -3.14 -50.69 -47.46
CA PHE A 5 -2.03 -50.14 -48.25
C PHE A 5 -1.21 -49.08 -47.48
N ALA A 6 -1.88 -48.25 -46.66
CA ALA A 6 -1.21 -47.22 -45.86
C ALA A 6 -0.44 -47.80 -44.66
N SER A 7 -0.98 -48.85 -44.02
CA SER A 7 -0.27 -49.58 -42.97
C SER A 7 0.90 -50.41 -43.52
N TRP A 8 0.81 -50.87 -44.78
CA TRP A 8 1.88 -51.60 -45.50
C TRP A 8 3.11 -50.73 -45.82
N LEU A 9 2.93 -49.43 -46.08
CA LEU A 9 4.00 -48.45 -46.30
C LEU A 9 4.57 -47.85 -44.99
N ALA A 10 4.15 -48.35 -43.81
CA ALA A 10 4.53 -47.86 -42.48
C ALA A 10 4.20 -46.37 -42.19
N LEU A 11 3.44 -45.68 -43.06
CA LEU A 11 3.18 -44.24 -42.96
C LEU A 11 2.41 -43.86 -41.69
N GLU A 12 1.45 -44.69 -41.27
CA GLU A 12 0.66 -44.47 -40.06
C GLU A 12 1.50 -44.57 -38.76
N PRO A 13 2.25 -45.67 -38.49
CA PRO A 13 3.10 -45.73 -37.32
C PRO A 13 4.25 -44.71 -37.34
N ILE A 14 4.73 -44.31 -38.53
CA ILE A 14 5.71 -43.24 -38.69
C ILE A 14 5.08 -41.88 -38.33
N ALA A 15 3.92 -41.52 -38.89
CA ALA A 15 3.23 -40.26 -38.58
C ALA A 15 2.88 -40.16 -37.08
N LEU A 16 2.45 -41.25 -36.46
CA LEU A 16 2.17 -41.31 -35.03
C LEU A 16 3.44 -41.08 -34.19
N ARG A 17 4.59 -41.65 -34.59
CA ARG A 17 5.84 -41.52 -33.83
C ARG A 17 6.59 -40.22 -34.08
N VAL A 18 6.58 -39.71 -35.31
CA VAL A 18 7.38 -38.56 -35.73
C VAL A 18 6.63 -37.25 -35.56
N THR A 19 5.30 -37.27 -35.67
CA THR A 19 4.49 -36.04 -35.62
C THR A 19 3.61 -36.02 -34.38
N VAL A 20 2.70 -36.99 -34.23
CA VAL A 20 1.65 -36.92 -33.19
C VAL A 20 2.23 -37.03 -31.78
N ARG A 21 3.04 -38.07 -31.50
CA ARG A 21 3.63 -38.26 -30.17
C ARG A 21 4.53 -37.09 -29.74
N PRO A 22 5.41 -36.54 -30.59
CA PRO A 22 6.19 -35.36 -30.24
C PRO A 22 5.34 -34.13 -29.99
N VAL A 23 4.33 -33.85 -30.82
CA VAL A 23 3.41 -32.71 -30.63
C VAL A 23 2.67 -32.81 -29.30
N ILE A 24 2.13 -33.99 -28.96
CA ILE A 24 1.46 -34.21 -27.67
C ILE A 24 2.42 -34.02 -26.49
N ARG A 25 3.68 -34.49 -26.59
CA ARG A 25 4.69 -34.28 -25.54
C ARG A 25 5.00 -32.79 -25.34
N VAL A 26 5.15 -32.04 -26.44
CA VAL A 26 5.39 -30.60 -26.38
C VAL A 26 4.18 -29.88 -25.78
N ALA A 27 2.96 -30.24 -26.16
CA ALA A 27 1.75 -29.68 -25.59
C ALA A 27 1.66 -29.92 -24.07
N HIS A 28 1.97 -31.15 -23.61
CA HIS A 28 2.04 -31.43 -22.17
C HIS A 28 3.17 -30.66 -21.47
N ALA A 29 4.34 -30.52 -22.10
CA ALA A 29 5.42 -29.73 -21.52
C ALA A 29 5.03 -28.25 -21.40
N LEU A 30 4.37 -27.68 -22.41
CA LEU A 30 3.84 -26.32 -22.36
C LEU A 30 2.79 -26.17 -21.27
N ALA A 31 1.85 -27.10 -21.14
CA ALA A 31 0.83 -27.06 -20.08
C ALA A 31 1.48 -27.09 -18.68
N VAL A 32 2.47 -27.97 -18.47
CA VAL A 32 3.20 -28.00 -17.19
C VAL A 32 4.00 -26.71 -16.95
N ILE A 33 4.52 -26.08 -17.99
CA ILE A 33 5.20 -24.79 -17.87
C ILE A 33 4.19 -23.70 -17.51
N ASP A 34 3.04 -23.66 -18.16
CA ASP A 34 1.96 -22.71 -17.90
C ASP A 34 1.50 -22.79 -16.43
N ASP A 35 1.09 -23.98 -15.99
CA ASP A 35 0.68 -24.25 -14.61
C ASP A 35 1.77 -23.89 -13.58
N ARG A 36 3.04 -24.07 -13.93
CA ARG A 36 4.15 -23.88 -12.97
C ARG A 36 4.71 -22.47 -12.95
N VAL A 37 4.65 -21.76 -14.06
CA VAL A 37 5.29 -20.46 -14.24
C VAL A 37 4.25 -19.37 -14.25
N LEU A 38 3.20 -19.50 -15.08
CA LEU A 38 2.19 -18.47 -15.22
C LEU A 38 1.34 -18.36 -13.96
N ASP A 39 0.79 -19.46 -13.46
CA ASP A 39 -0.02 -19.44 -12.22
C ASP A 39 0.80 -18.96 -11.02
N ARG A 40 2.04 -19.44 -10.89
CA ARG A 40 2.92 -18.97 -9.80
C ARG A 40 3.31 -17.51 -9.93
N ALA A 41 3.48 -16.99 -11.14
CA ALA A 41 3.74 -15.58 -11.37
C ALA A 41 2.51 -14.73 -10.99
N VAL A 42 1.31 -15.18 -11.36
CA VAL A 42 0.04 -14.54 -10.99
C VAL A 42 -0.13 -14.54 -9.47
N ASP A 43 -0.03 -15.68 -8.81
CA ASP A 43 -0.12 -15.79 -7.34
C ASP A 43 0.96 -14.97 -6.63
N GLY A 44 2.19 -14.99 -7.15
CA GLY A 44 3.30 -14.20 -6.66
C GLY A 44 3.02 -12.70 -6.77
N SER A 45 2.55 -12.24 -7.92
CA SER A 45 2.20 -10.82 -8.15
C SER A 45 1.06 -10.35 -7.25
N ALA A 46 0.03 -11.19 -7.05
CA ALA A 46 -1.08 -10.90 -6.15
C ALA A 46 -0.61 -10.83 -4.69
N ALA A 47 0.24 -11.76 -4.26
CA ALA A 47 0.83 -11.75 -2.92
C ALA A 47 1.72 -10.52 -2.68
N LEU A 48 2.53 -10.12 -3.68
CA LEU A 48 3.36 -8.93 -3.61
C LEU A 48 2.52 -7.66 -3.54
N THR A 49 1.47 -7.55 -4.35
CA THR A 49 0.55 -6.41 -4.36
C THR A 49 -0.14 -6.24 -3.02
N ARG A 50 -0.66 -7.34 -2.43
CA ARG A 50 -1.26 -7.31 -1.09
C ARG A 50 -0.27 -6.87 -0.02
N ARG A 51 0.93 -7.47 0.00
CA ARG A 51 1.99 -7.08 0.96
C ARG A 51 2.40 -5.62 0.82
N ALA A 52 2.45 -5.09 -0.40
CA ALA A 52 2.75 -3.69 -0.66
C ALA A 52 1.63 -2.79 -0.11
N ALA A 53 0.36 -3.13 -0.37
CA ALA A 53 -0.79 -2.40 0.15
C ALA A 53 -0.80 -2.37 1.69
N ASP A 54 -0.62 -3.51 2.35
CA ASP A 54 -0.59 -3.61 3.81
C ASP A 54 0.54 -2.74 4.41
N ARG A 55 1.72 -2.74 3.76
CA ARG A 55 2.85 -1.90 4.17
C ARG A 55 2.61 -0.41 4.00
N VAL A 56 1.87 -0.01 2.97
CA VAL A 56 1.53 1.40 2.74
C VAL A 56 0.50 1.85 3.76
N LEU A 57 -0.54 1.05 3.98
CA LEU A 57 -1.61 1.35 4.92
C LEU A 57 -1.07 1.47 6.36
N SER A 58 -0.33 0.45 6.83
CA SER A 58 0.23 0.46 8.20
C SER A 58 1.18 1.62 8.47
N ARG A 59 1.99 2.03 7.47
CA ARG A 59 2.84 3.23 7.60
C ARG A 59 2.02 4.52 7.61
N GLY A 60 0.98 4.60 6.80
CA GLY A 60 0.05 5.72 6.78
C GLY A 60 -0.65 5.89 8.13
N GLU A 61 -1.22 4.82 8.66
CA GLU A 61 -1.87 4.78 9.97
C GLU A 61 -0.91 5.21 11.08
N ALA A 62 0.29 4.62 11.14
CA ALA A 62 1.29 4.99 12.15
C ALA A 62 1.71 6.47 12.07
N TRP A 63 1.80 7.03 10.86
CA TRP A 63 2.13 8.45 10.68
C TRP A 63 0.99 9.38 11.11
N VAL A 64 -0.25 9.03 10.78
CA VAL A 64 -1.44 9.78 11.20
C VAL A 64 -1.58 9.74 12.72
N ASP A 65 -1.53 8.56 13.32
CA ASP A 65 -1.61 8.38 14.78
C ASP A 65 -0.49 9.13 15.51
N GLY A 66 0.73 9.06 14.99
CA GLY A 66 1.87 9.80 15.50
C GLY A 66 1.66 11.32 15.46
N SER A 67 1.10 11.82 14.36
CA SER A 67 0.82 13.25 14.15
C SER A 67 -0.29 13.74 15.07
N VAL A 68 -1.40 13.02 15.15
CA VAL A 68 -2.52 13.31 16.06
C VAL A 68 -2.03 13.28 17.52
N GLY A 69 -1.26 12.26 17.89
CA GLY A 69 -0.67 12.16 19.23
C GLY A 69 0.31 13.28 19.54
N ALA A 70 1.09 13.77 18.55
CA ALA A 70 1.95 14.94 18.72
C ALA A 70 1.14 16.21 18.97
N ILE A 71 0.11 16.48 18.15
CA ILE A 71 -0.78 17.63 18.32
C ILE A 71 -1.47 17.59 19.69
N ALA A 72 -2.02 16.44 20.09
CA ALA A 72 -2.66 16.28 21.38
C ALA A 72 -1.70 16.59 22.54
N ARG A 73 -0.45 16.11 22.47
CA ARG A 73 0.59 16.39 23.48
C ARG A 73 0.98 17.87 23.51
N LEU A 74 1.11 18.51 22.36
CA LEU A 74 1.40 19.94 22.25
C LEU A 74 0.25 20.77 22.85
N THR A 75 -0.99 20.48 22.46
CA THR A 75 -2.18 21.15 23.01
C THR A 75 -2.28 20.97 24.52
N ALA A 76 -2.01 19.76 25.04
CA ALA A 76 -1.98 19.53 26.48
C ALA A 76 -0.85 20.30 27.18
N ALA A 77 0.33 20.40 26.56
CA ALA A 77 1.44 21.19 27.10
C ALA A 77 1.11 22.69 27.12
N LEU A 78 0.54 23.22 26.04
CA LEU A 78 0.07 24.60 25.95
C LEU A 78 -1.02 24.88 26.97
N GLY A 79 -1.97 23.96 27.16
CA GLY A 79 -3.01 24.07 28.19
C GLY A 79 -2.44 24.11 29.61
N ARG A 80 -1.40 23.31 29.90
CA ARG A 80 -0.70 23.37 31.20
C ARG A 80 0.03 24.70 31.37
N LEU A 81 0.68 25.23 30.33
CA LEU A 81 1.33 26.53 30.36
C LEU A 81 0.31 27.67 30.56
N ALA A 82 -0.82 27.63 29.86
CA ALA A 82 -1.89 28.63 29.96
C ALA A 82 -2.55 28.68 31.34
N ARG A 83 -2.48 27.60 32.13
CA ARG A 83 -2.96 27.56 33.52
C ARG A 83 -1.96 28.11 34.54
N ARG A 84 -0.66 28.21 34.20
CA ARG A 84 0.37 28.72 35.12
C ARG A 84 0.16 30.17 35.61
N PRO A 85 -0.37 31.11 34.80
CA PRO A 85 -0.59 32.49 35.22
C PRO A 85 -1.79 32.71 36.16
N GLN A 86 -2.52 31.66 36.56
CA GLN A 86 -3.65 31.75 37.49
C GLN A 86 -3.16 31.81 38.94
N THR A 87 -2.60 32.95 39.34
CA THR A 87 -2.02 33.18 40.67
C THR A 87 -3.03 33.71 41.71
N GLY A 88 -4.22 34.12 41.26
CA GLY A 88 -5.24 34.77 42.10
C GLY A 88 -4.97 36.25 42.41
N GLN A 89 -3.92 36.85 41.86
CA GLN A 89 -3.54 38.25 42.09
C GLN A 89 -4.21 39.21 41.08
N LEU A 90 -5.02 40.15 41.56
CA LEU A 90 -5.76 41.12 40.72
C LEU A 90 -4.85 41.96 39.79
N HIS A 91 -3.65 42.34 40.25
CA HIS A 91 -2.72 43.13 39.45
C HIS A 91 -2.21 42.36 38.21
N GLN A 92 -2.16 41.04 38.28
CA GLN A 92 -1.70 40.19 37.18
C GLN A 92 -2.75 40.08 36.07
N TYR A 93 -4.04 40.14 36.42
CA TYR A 93 -5.13 40.22 35.44
C TYR A 93 -5.13 41.54 34.66
N TYR A 94 -4.85 42.67 35.32
CA TYR A 94 -4.72 43.96 34.63
C TYR A 94 -3.54 43.98 33.64
N ALA A 95 -2.39 43.44 34.04
CA ALA A 95 -1.23 43.31 33.16
C ALA A 95 -1.52 42.39 31.96
N GLN A 96 -2.23 41.28 32.17
CA GLN A 96 -2.67 40.37 31.10
C GLN A 96 -3.67 41.05 30.14
N ALA A 97 -4.65 41.79 30.65
CA ALA A 97 -5.62 42.51 29.84
C ALA A 97 -4.95 43.59 28.97
N ALA A 98 -4.01 44.36 29.53
CA ALA A 98 -3.23 45.34 28.79
C ALA A 98 -2.38 44.68 27.69
N ALA A 99 -1.71 43.57 27.99
CA ALA A 99 -0.94 42.81 27.00
C ALA A 99 -1.83 42.23 25.89
N ALA A 100 -3.00 41.69 26.23
CA ALA A 100 -3.96 41.16 25.25
C ALA A 100 -4.49 42.26 24.31
N LEU A 101 -4.82 43.44 24.85
CA LEU A 101 -5.22 44.60 24.05
C LEU A 101 -4.10 45.06 23.11
N ALA A 102 -2.84 45.06 23.57
CA ALA A 102 -1.69 45.40 22.74
C ALA A 102 -1.48 44.41 21.59
N VAL A 103 -1.56 43.10 21.87
CA VAL A 103 -1.46 42.04 20.84
C VAL A 103 -2.62 42.15 19.83
N LEU A 104 -3.85 42.39 20.31
CA LEU A 104 -5.00 42.58 19.43
C LEU A 104 -4.82 43.79 18.50
N GLY A 105 -4.37 44.92 19.04
CA GLY A 105 -4.05 46.11 18.24
C GLY A 105 -2.99 45.82 17.19
N LEU A 106 -1.92 45.10 17.54
CA LEU A 106 -0.87 44.69 16.61
C LEU A 106 -1.41 43.81 15.47
N VAL A 107 -2.25 42.82 15.78
CA VAL A 107 -2.88 41.95 14.77
C VAL A 107 -3.75 42.77 13.83
N ILE A 108 -4.55 43.71 14.33
CA ILE A 108 -5.39 44.59 13.51
C ILE A 108 -4.54 45.44 12.56
N VAL A 109 -3.40 45.97 13.03
CA VAL A 109 -2.48 46.76 12.20
C VAL A 109 -1.82 45.89 11.13
N LEU A 110 -1.47 44.64 11.43
CA LEU A 110 -0.82 43.72 10.48
C LEU A 110 -1.76 43.17 9.41
N VAL A 111 -3.06 43.07 9.71
CA VAL A 111 -4.09 42.51 8.81
C VAL A 111 -4.75 43.61 7.97
N ARG A 112 -4.54 44.88 8.29
CA ARG A 112 -5.04 46.04 7.55
C ARG A 112 -4.07 46.50 6.47
#